data_AF-A0A7L4YC35-F1
#
_entry.id   AF-A0A7L4YC35-F1
#
_cell.length_a   1.000
_cell.length_b   1.000
_cell.length_c   1.000
_cell.angle_alpha   90.00
_cell.angle_beta   90.00
_cell.angle_gamma   90.00
#
_symmetry.space_group_name_H-M   'P 1'
#
loop_
_entity.id
_entity.type
_entity.pdbx_description
1 polymer ?
#
loop_
_entity_poly.entity_id
_entity_poly.type
_entity_poly.pdbx_seq_one_letter_code
_entity_poly.pdbx_strand_id
1 'polypeptide(L)'
;MAYQPATQPHTVDTSAGPITVDALVPVPGLHVFQLPAEVSTDSPYRWILALHDGPALASFKAEAEASGAAEQAAPLVDWTRNSMTVANLLGPAGMDDLMQLLRAAGGQHPNA
;
A
#
# COMPACT_ATOMS: atom_id res chain seq x y z
N MET A 1 14.73 17.38 7.16
CA MET A 1 13.54 17.84 6.41
C MET A 1 12.48 16.77 6.57
N ALA A 2 11.36 17.06 7.22
CA ALA A 2 10.25 16.11 7.33
C ALA A 2 9.56 16.04 5.96
N TYR A 3 9.45 14.83 5.40
CA TYR A 3 8.65 14.61 4.20
C TYR A 3 7.18 14.90 4.56
N GLN A 4 6.57 15.88 3.89
CA GLN A 4 5.13 16.12 4.03
C GLN A 4 4.43 15.10 3.12
N PRO A 5 3.46 14.32 3.63
CA PRO A 5 2.73 13.40 2.77
C PRO A 5 2.03 14.20 1.67
N ALA A 6 2.37 13.91 0.43
CA ALA A 6 1.74 14.52 -0.73
C ALA A 6 0.54 13.65 -1.14
N THR A 7 -0.60 14.28 -1.40
CA THR A 7 -1.76 13.62 -2.00
C THR A 7 -1.62 13.64 -3.51
N GLN A 8 -1.77 12.48 -4.16
CA GLN A 8 -1.69 12.33 -5.61
C GLN A 8 -2.81 11.42 -6.13
N PRO A 9 -3.40 11.71 -7.31
CA PRO A 9 -4.40 10.84 -7.90
C PRO A 9 -3.75 9.48 -8.27
N HIS A 10 -4.38 8.40 -7.84
CA HIS A 10 -3.98 7.03 -8.13
C HIS A 10 -5.14 6.27 -8.76
N THR A 11 -4.87 5.58 -9.86
CA THR A 11 -5.87 4.75 -10.54
C THR A 11 -5.85 3.35 -9.94
N VAL A 12 -7.01 2.87 -9.53
CA VAL A 12 -7.21 1.52 -8.99
C VAL A 12 -8.14 0.79 -9.93
N ASP A 13 -7.70 -0.36 -10.45
CA ASP A 13 -8.55 -1.26 -11.21
C ASP A 13 -9.45 -2.05 -10.25
N THR A 14 -10.76 -1.89 -10.41
CA THR A 14 -11.76 -2.65 -9.64
C THR A 14 -12.60 -3.51 -10.57
N SER A 15 -13.37 -4.45 -10.02
CA SER A 15 -14.32 -5.26 -10.81
C SER A 15 -15.39 -4.43 -11.54
N ALA A 16 -15.65 -3.21 -11.08
CA ALA A 16 -16.58 -2.27 -11.72
C ALA A 16 -15.90 -1.39 -12.80
N GLY A 17 -14.58 -1.49 -12.95
CA GLY A 17 -13.75 -0.65 -13.81
C GLY A 17 -12.71 0.16 -13.03
N PRO A 18 -11.82 0.87 -13.74
CA PRO A 18 -10.83 1.73 -13.10
C PRO A 18 -11.50 2.92 -12.42
N ILE A 19 -11.10 3.19 -11.18
CA ILE A 19 -11.49 4.38 -10.41
C ILE A 19 -10.26 5.21 -10.06
N THR A 20 -10.42 6.52 -9.93
CA THR A 20 -9.37 7.40 -9.42
C THR A 20 -9.63 7.70 -7.95
N VAL A 21 -8.63 7.49 -7.11
CA VAL A 21 -8.66 7.81 -5.68
C VAL A 21 -7.51 8.77 -5.34
N ASP A 22 -7.68 9.55 -4.28
CA ASP A 22 -6.60 10.34 -3.72
C ASP A 22 -5.72 9.44 -2.84
N ALA A 23 -4.45 9.30 -3.23
CA ALA A 23 -3.45 8.54 -2.51
C ALA A 23 -2.48 9.46 -1.76
N LEU A 24 -2.31 9.19 -0.48
CA LEU A 24 -1.23 9.74 0.33
C LEU A 24 0.07 9.01 0.00
N VAL A 25 1.15 9.76 -0.12
CA VAL A 25 2.50 9.22 -0.28
C VAL A 25 3.27 9.49 1.00
N PRO A 26 3.27 8.57 1.99
CA PRO A 26 4.07 8.71 3.21
C PRO A 26 5.55 8.39 2.96
N VAL A 27 5.85 7.55 1.97
CA VAL A 27 7.20 7.12 1.58
C VAL A 27 7.28 7.16 0.06
N PRO A 28 8.36 7.68 -0.54
CA PRO A 28 8.53 7.69 -2.00
C PRO A 28 8.31 6.30 -2.61
N GLY A 29 7.32 6.19 -3.50
CA GLY A 29 6.98 4.95 -4.20
C GLY A 29 5.95 4.05 -3.51
N LEU A 30 5.52 4.38 -2.28
CA LEU A 30 4.41 3.73 -1.58
C LEU A 30 3.21 4.66 -1.49
N HIS A 31 2.06 4.16 -1.89
CA HIS A 31 0.79 4.88 -1.90
C HIS A 31 -0.15 4.29 -0.84
N VAL A 32 -0.80 5.17 -0.10
CA VAL A 32 -1.85 4.84 0.86
C VAL A 32 -3.14 5.51 0.40
N PHE A 33 -4.18 4.74 0.12
CA PHE A 33 -5.46 5.30 -0.32
C PHE A 33 -6.63 4.55 0.32
N GLN A 34 -7.77 5.21 0.38
CA GLN A 34 -9.01 4.59 0.83
C GLN A 34 -9.83 4.12 -0.36
N LEU A 35 -10.24 2.84 -0.36
CA LEU A 35 -11.23 2.34 -1.32
C LEU A 35 -12.62 2.89 -0.99
N PRO A 36 -13.39 3.35 -2.00
CA PRO A 36 -14.77 3.73 -1.82
C PRO A 36 -15.61 2.59 -1.24
N ALA A 37 -16.64 2.94 -0.48
CA ALA A 37 -17.55 1.96 0.12
C ALA A 37 -18.22 1.02 -0.91
N GLU A 38 -18.40 1.50 -2.13
CA GLU A 38 -19.02 0.78 -3.22
C GLU A 38 -18.14 -0.35 -3.76
N VAL A 39 -16.82 -0.25 -3.60
CA VAL A 39 -15.85 -1.27 -4.05
C VAL A 39 -15.76 -2.42 -3.05
N SER A 40 -15.89 -2.13 -1.75
CA SER A 40 -15.80 -3.14 -0.69
C SER A 40 -16.84 -2.88 0.40
N THR A 41 -18.09 -3.21 0.09
CA THR A 41 -19.28 -2.81 0.86
C THR A 41 -19.27 -3.32 2.29
N ASP A 42 -18.73 -4.50 2.54
CA ASP A 42 -18.71 -5.15 3.86
C ASP A 42 -17.33 -5.23 4.52
N SER A 43 -16.25 -4.78 3.85
CA SER A 43 -14.90 -4.86 4.43
C SER A 43 -14.61 -3.64 5.31
N PRO A 44 -14.18 -3.84 6.57
CA PRO A 44 -13.60 -2.76 7.37
C PRO A 44 -12.17 -2.40 6.94
N TYR A 45 -11.54 -3.21 6.09
CA TYR A 45 -10.18 -2.99 5.59
C TYR A 45 -10.20 -2.23 4.28
N ARG A 46 -10.33 -0.90 4.37
CA ARG A 46 -10.48 -0.02 3.19
C ARG A 46 -9.25 0.81 2.89
N TRP A 47 -8.29 0.87 3.81
CA TRP A 47 -7.04 1.59 3.60
C TRP A 47 -6.04 0.65 2.97
N ILE A 48 -5.67 0.92 1.73
CA ILE A 48 -4.77 0.08 0.95
C ILE A 48 -3.39 0.72 0.97
N LEU A 49 -2.39 -0.08 1.31
CA LEU A 49 -1.00 0.21 1.03
C LEU A 49 -0.63 -0.49 -0.28
N ALA A 50 -0.17 0.26 -1.27
CA ALA A 50 0.22 -0.25 -2.57
C ALA A 50 1.54 0.36 -3.04
N LEU A 51 2.20 -0.29 -4.00
CA LEU A 51 3.25 0.36 -4.77
C LEU A 51 2.64 1.39 -5.71
N HIS A 52 3.40 2.45 -6.00
CA HIS A 52 3.04 3.45 -6.99
C HIS A 52 2.75 2.86 -8.38
N ASP A 53 3.38 1.72 -8.70
CA ASP A 53 3.26 0.99 -9.96
C ASP A 53 2.14 -0.09 -9.95
N GLY A 54 1.25 -0.04 -8.96
CA GLY A 54 -0.04 -0.75 -9.01
C GLY A 54 -0.30 -1.83 -7.95
N PRO A 55 0.62 -2.76 -7.62
CA PRO A 55 0.25 -3.87 -6.75
C PRO A 55 -0.01 -3.43 -5.32
N ALA A 56 -1.19 -3.82 -4.80
CA ALA A 56 -1.51 -3.71 -3.39
C ALA A 56 -0.65 -4.67 -2.57
N LEU A 57 -0.08 -4.16 -1.49
CA LEU A 57 0.71 -4.93 -0.53
C LEU A 57 -0.15 -5.45 0.62
N ALA A 58 -0.99 -4.59 1.18
CA ALA A 58 -1.85 -4.92 2.32
C ALA A 58 -3.05 -3.97 2.44
N SER A 59 -4.06 -4.41 3.17
CA SER A 59 -5.24 -3.62 3.54
C SER A 59 -5.35 -3.44 5.06
N PHE A 60 -5.79 -2.26 5.50
CA PHE A 60 -5.80 -1.79 6.88
C PHE A 60 -7.16 -1.16 7.24
N LYS A 61 -7.46 -1.08 8.54
CA LYS A 61 -8.72 -0.48 9.04
C LYS A 61 -8.62 1.03 9.16
N ALA A 62 -7.42 1.56 9.39
CA ALA A 62 -7.17 2.99 9.50
C ALA A 62 -6.01 3.47 8.62
N GLU A 63 -6.10 4.73 8.17
CA GLU A 63 -5.04 5.41 7.40
C GLU A 63 -3.71 5.39 8.13
N ALA A 64 -3.73 5.70 9.43
CA ALA A 64 -2.53 5.76 10.27
C ALA A 64 -1.80 4.40 10.36
N GLU A 65 -2.54 3.29 10.32
CA GLU A 65 -1.94 1.95 10.31
C GLU A 65 -1.25 1.69 8.96
N ALA A 66 -1.89 2.03 7.85
CA ALA A 66 -1.32 1.88 6.51
C ALA A 66 -0.09 2.78 6.30
N SER A 67 -0.16 4.04 6.73
CA SER A 67 0.95 4.99 6.66
C SER A 67 2.10 4.57 7.57
N GLY A 68 1.82 4.15 8.80
CA GLY A 68 2.85 3.62 9.72
C GLY A 68 3.48 2.33 9.22
N ALA A 69 2.73 1.47 8.52
CA ALA A 69 3.28 0.29 7.86
C ALA A 69 4.19 0.66 6.68
N ALA A 70 3.82 1.66 5.88
CA ALA A 70 4.65 2.17 4.80
C ALA A 70 5.99 2.70 5.32
N GLU A 71 5.98 3.50 6.39
CA GLU A 71 7.19 4.01 7.05
C GLU A 71 8.07 2.89 7.59
N GLN A 72 7.48 1.85 8.17
CA GLN A 72 8.23 0.67 8.65
C GLN A 72 8.80 -0.18 7.51
N ALA A 73 8.14 -0.22 6.36
CA ALA A 73 8.60 -0.92 5.17
C ALA A 73 9.66 -0.13 4.38
N ALA A 74 9.73 1.19 4.56
CA ALA A 74 10.68 2.08 3.89
C ALA A 74 12.14 1.60 3.86
N PRO A 75 12.74 1.09 4.95
CA PRO A 75 14.15 0.66 4.95
C PRO A 75 14.41 -0.67 4.24
N LEU A 76 13.38 -1.43 3.85
CA LEU A 76 13.57 -2.77 3.26
C LEU A 76 14.16 -2.70 1.85
N VAL A 77 13.72 -1.73 1.04
CA VAL A 77 14.07 -1.60 -0.37
C VAL A 77 13.73 -0.21 -0.89
N ASP A 78 14.32 0.17 -2.03
CA ASP A 78 13.90 1.36 -2.79
C ASP A 78 12.53 1.12 -3.48
N TRP A 79 11.47 1.60 -2.84
CA TRP A 79 10.08 1.48 -3.33
C TRP A 79 9.76 2.36 -4.54
N THR A 80 10.67 3.25 -4.95
CA THR A 80 10.52 4.02 -6.19
C THR A 80 10.76 3.17 -7.45
N ARG A 81 11.21 1.92 -7.28
CA ARG A 81 11.37 0.94 -8.36
C ARG A 81 10.05 0.25 -8.68
N ASN A 82 9.93 -0.25 -9.91
CA ASN A 82 8.79 -1.06 -10.32
C ASN A 82 8.66 -2.33 -9.45
N SER A 83 7.43 -2.87 -9.42
CA SER A 83 7.06 -4.00 -8.57
C SER A 83 7.92 -5.25 -8.78
N MET A 84 8.28 -5.58 -10.02
CA MET A 84 9.13 -6.71 -10.33
C MET A 84 10.55 -6.54 -9.76
N THR A 85 11.10 -5.33 -9.82
CA THR A 85 12.42 -5.00 -9.28
C THR A 85 12.42 -5.06 -7.76
N VAL A 86 11.38 -4.50 -7.12
CA VAL A 86 11.17 -4.60 -5.67
C VAL A 86 11.12 -6.07 -5.23
N ALA A 87 10.31 -6.90 -5.89
CA ALA A 87 10.20 -8.32 -5.57
C ALA A 87 11.54 -9.07 -5.72
N ASN A 88 12.32 -8.75 -6.77
CA ASN A 88 13.65 -9.34 -6.97
C ASN A 88 14.66 -8.91 -5.90
N LEU A 89 14.61 -7.65 -5.46
CA LEU A 89 15.51 -7.12 -4.42
C LEU A 89 15.19 -7.70 -3.04
N LEU A 90 13.91 -7.87 -2.71
CA LEU A 90 13.48 -8.50 -1.46
C LEU A 90 13.79 -10.01 -1.46
N GLY A 91 13.57 -10.67 -2.59
CA GLY A 91 13.63 -12.13 -2.69
C GLY A 91 12.61 -12.84 -1.78
N PRO A 92 12.64 -14.18 -1.71
CA PRO A 92 11.65 -14.94 -0.94
C PRO A 92 11.64 -14.60 0.56
N ALA A 93 12.82 -14.54 1.19
CA ALA A 93 12.94 -14.24 2.62
C ALA A 93 12.51 -12.79 2.95
N GLY A 94 12.90 -11.81 2.13
CA GLY A 94 12.48 -10.42 2.32
C GLY A 94 10.98 -10.22 2.08
N MET A 95 10.36 -11.01 1.20
CA MET A 95 8.91 -11.03 1.04
C MET A 95 8.20 -11.61 2.27
N ASP A 96 8.74 -12.66 2.88
CA ASP A 96 8.20 -13.20 4.15
C ASP A 96 8.32 -12.17 5.28
N ASP A 97 9.48 -11.51 5.40
CA ASP A 97 9.71 -10.44 6.38
C ASP A 97 8.75 -9.26 6.16
N LEU A 98 8.54 -8.84 4.91
CA LEU A 98 7.56 -7.81 4.55
C LEU A 98 6.15 -8.23 4.98
N MET A 99 5.72 -9.45 4.64
CA MET A 99 4.39 -9.95 5.00
C MET A 99 4.20 -10.03 6.52
N GLN A 100 5.23 -10.43 7.26
CA GLN A 100 5.21 -10.45 8.71
C GLN A 100 5.10 -9.04 9.29
N LEU A 101 5.87 -8.08 8.76
CA LEU A 101 5.83 -6.68 9.16
C LEU A 101 4.44 -6.07 8.93
N LEU A 102 3.88 -6.28 7.73
CA LEU A 102 2.55 -5.76 7.38
C LEU A 102 1.46 -6.35 8.30
N ARG A 103 1.54 -7.65 8.60
CA ARG A 103 0.61 -8.28 9.56
C ARG A 103 0.77 -7.75 10.98
N ALA A 104 2.00 -7.53 11.45
CA ALA A 104 2.26 -6.96 12.76
C ALA A 104 1.72 -5.53 12.89
N ALA A 105 1.69 -4.78 11.78
CA ALA A 105 1.08 -3.45 11.68
C ALA A 105 -0.46 -3.47 11.52
N GLY A 106 -1.11 -4.65 11.60
CA GLY A 106 -2.56 -4.79 11.46
C GLY A 106 -3.06 -5.04 10.04
N GLY A 107 -2.14 -5.15 9.08
CA GLY A 107 -2.42 -5.41 7.67
C GLY A 107 -2.96 -6.81 7.42
N GLN A 108 -3.90 -6.90 6.49
CA GLN A 108 -4.42 -8.15 5.94
C GLN A 108 -4.04 -8.25 4.46
N HIS A 109 -4.17 -9.47 3.90
CA HIS A 109 -4.08 -9.63 2.45
C HIS A 109 -5.05 -8.64 1.78
N PRO A 110 -4.60 -7.90 0.75
CA PRO A 110 -5.45 -6.93 0.10
C PRO A 110 -6.66 -7.64 -0.51
N ASN A 111 -7.87 -7.25 -0.10
CA ASN A 111 -9.14 -7.65 -0.72
C ASN A 111 -9.42 -6.79 -1.98
N ALA A 112 -8.38 -6.51 -2.77
CA ALA A 112 -8.49 -5.75 -4.02
C ALA A 112 -8.54 -6.71 -5.20
#